data_AF-A0A5L8LPM9-F1
#
_entry.id   AF-A0A5L8LPM9-F1
#
_cell.length_a   1.000
_cell.length_b   1.000
_cell.length_c   1.000
_cell.angle_alpha   90.00
_cell.angle_beta   90.00
_cell.angle_gamma   90.00
#
_symmetry.space_group_name_H-M   'P 1'
#
loop_
_entity.id
_entity.type
_entity.pdbx_description
1 polymer ?
#
loop_
_entity_poly.entity_id
_entity_poly.type
_entity_poly.pdbx_seq_one_letter_code
_entity_poly.pdbx_strand_id
1 'polypeptide(L)'
;MFKNIFFKKTVLADNPKDEIKLDETPTQNKSDRLEKIIHTWVVNCTKYSLKNPYDTRRINRKNGCIKFVLRIFKETKNEGALIGISSSLYDKYKNLYKSKLARVKQSSKIKSLQEKYPDLDIINAYKYAILSNKCALLNEDIEDFENIIKILLQLNTAKNKQK
;
A
#
# COMPACT_ATOMS: atom_id res chain seq x y z
N MET A 1 -14.42 13.58 -30.81
CA MET A 1 -14.94 13.01 -32.07
C MET A 1 -14.40 11.59 -32.19
N PHE A 2 -15.13 10.60 -31.67
CA PHE A 2 -14.71 9.19 -31.73
C PHE A 2 -15.37 8.55 -32.95
N LYS A 3 -14.57 7.99 -33.86
CA LYS A 3 -15.09 7.13 -34.94
C LYS A 3 -14.81 5.67 -34.59
N ASN A 4 -15.91 4.94 -34.41
CA ASN A 4 -16.04 3.50 -34.50
C ASN A 4 -15.32 2.92 -35.71
N ILE A 5 -14.64 1.78 -35.54
CA ILE A 5 -14.68 0.68 -36.52
C ILE A 5 -14.62 -0.66 -35.75
N PHE A 6 -15.79 -1.24 -35.45
CA PHE A 6 -15.92 -2.67 -35.17
C PHE A 6 -16.23 -3.36 -36.51
N PHE A 7 -15.31 -4.17 -37.02
CA PHE A 7 -15.61 -5.10 -38.11
C PHE A 7 -16.22 -6.36 -37.51
N LYS A 8 -17.54 -6.53 -37.68
CA LYS A 8 -18.25 -7.78 -37.41
C LYS A 8 -18.23 -8.61 -38.70
N LYS A 9 -17.42 -9.66 -38.76
CA LYS A 9 -17.45 -10.64 -39.85
C LYS A 9 -18.33 -11.81 -39.40
N THR A 10 -19.53 -11.89 -39.94
CA THR A 10 -20.42 -13.06 -39.84
C THR A 10 -19.98 -14.08 -40.88
N VAL A 11 -19.65 -15.29 -40.45
CA VAL A 11 -19.58 -16.48 -41.30
C VAL A 11 -20.70 -17.41 -40.84
N LEU A 12 -21.57 -17.77 -41.79
CA LEU A 12 -22.67 -18.73 -41.62
C LEU A 12 -22.07 -20.12 -41.31
N ALA A 13 -22.64 -20.82 -40.34
CA ALA A 13 -22.21 -22.14 -39.89
C ALA A 13 -22.79 -23.26 -40.75
N ASP A 14 -22.02 -24.34 -40.95
CA ASP A 14 -22.52 -25.68 -41.28
C ASP A 14 -21.67 -26.75 -40.55
N ASN A 15 -22.10 -27.08 -39.33
CA ASN A 15 -22.18 -28.42 -38.72
C ASN A 15 -21.88 -28.43 -37.20
N PRO A 16 -22.69 -29.16 -36.39
CA PRO A 16 -22.66 -29.07 -34.94
C PRO A 16 -21.73 -30.14 -34.34
N LYS A 17 -20.76 -29.72 -33.53
CA LYS A 17 -20.22 -30.48 -32.39
C LYS A 17 -19.28 -29.58 -31.60
N ASP A 18 -19.67 -29.36 -30.34
CA ASP A 18 -18.89 -28.82 -29.24
C ASP A 18 -18.38 -27.37 -29.37
N GLU A 19 -19.30 -26.42 -29.34
CA GLU A 19 -18.97 -25.08 -28.84
C GLU A 19 -18.82 -25.12 -27.31
N ILE A 20 -17.62 -25.47 -26.85
CA ILE A 20 -17.18 -25.08 -25.52
C ILE A 20 -17.13 -23.55 -25.51
N LYS A 21 -18.08 -22.92 -24.82
CA LYS A 21 -18.05 -21.49 -24.51
C LYS A 21 -16.78 -21.18 -23.71
N LEU A 22 -15.75 -20.71 -24.38
CA LEU A 22 -14.63 -20.00 -23.76
C LEU A 22 -15.12 -18.60 -23.39
N ASP A 23 -15.70 -18.51 -22.19
CA ASP A 23 -15.98 -17.23 -21.54
C ASP A 23 -14.65 -16.69 -20.96
N GLU A 24 -13.80 -16.16 -21.84
CA GLU A 24 -12.54 -15.54 -21.45
C GLU A 24 -12.76 -14.09 -21.02
N THR A 25 -13.09 -13.89 -19.73
CA THR A 25 -12.61 -12.70 -19.00
C THR A 25 -12.07 -13.01 -17.57
N PRO A 26 -10.95 -13.74 -17.38
CA PRO A 26 -10.41 -14.02 -16.04
C PRO A 26 -9.01 -13.44 -15.74
N THR A 27 -8.28 -12.91 -16.73
CA THR A 27 -6.82 -12.67 -16.61
C THR A 27 -6.48 -11.35 -15.91
N GLN A 28 -7.20 -10.25 -16.21
CA GLN A 28 -6.99 -8.94 -15.60
C GLN A 28 -7.21 -8.96 -14.08
N ASN A 29 -8.30 -9.61 -13.65
CA ASN A 29 -8.72 -9.67 -12.24
C ASN A 29 -7.69 -10.36 -11.32
N LYS A 30 -6.92 -11.33 -11.84
CA LYS A 30 -5.89 -12.03 -11.05
C LYS A 30 -4.64 -11.19 -10.85
N SER A 31 -4.22 -10.45 -11.89
CA SER A 31 -3.08 -9.53 -11.80
C SER A 31 -3.35 -8.42 -10.79
N ASP A 32 -4.52 -7.78 -10.87
CA ASP A 32 -4.93 -6.72 -9.95
C ASP A 32 -5.04 -7.23 -8.51
N ARG A 33 -5.52 -8.47 -8.32
CA ARG A 33 -5.57 -9.11 -7.01
C ARG A 33 -4.18 -9.34 -6.42
N LEU A 34 -3.24 -9.85 -7.22
CA LEU A 34 -1.85 -10.07 -6.80
C LEU A 34 -1.20 -8.75 -6.36
N GLU A 35 -1.36 -7.71 -7.18
CA GLU A 35 -0.81 -6.39 -6.89
C GLU A 35 -1.37 -5.83 -5.58
N LYS A 36 -2.69 -5.93 -5.35
CA LYS A 36 -3.33 -5.51 -4.09
C LYS A 36 -2.82 -6.28 -2.87
N ILE A 37 -2.64 -7.59 -2.98
CA ILE A 37 -2.11 -8.43 -1.88
C ILE A 37 -0.70 -7.97 -1.49
N ILE A 38 0.18 -7.82 -2.48
CA ILE A 38 1.57 -7.43 -2.25
C ILE A 38 1.65 -6.00 -1.72
N HIS A 39 0.90 -5.08 -2.31
CA HIS A 39 0.78 -3.70 -1.85
C HIS A 39 0.38 -3.64 -0.37
N THR A 40 -0.69 -4.34 -0.01
CA THR A 40 -1.19 -4.41 1.37
C THR A 40 -0.14 -5.00 2.32
N TRP A 41 0.55 -6.06 1.89
CA TRP A 41 1.62 -6.68 2.67
C TRP A 41 2.75 -5.69 2.98
N VAL A 42 3.25 -4.97 1.97
CA VAL A 42 4.32 -3.98 2.12
C VAL A 42 3.87 -2.86 3.06
N VAL A 43 2.67 -2.32 2.88
CA VAL A 43 2.12 -1.26 3.73
C VAL A 43 2.04 -1.71 5.19
N ASN A 44 1.49 -2.91 5.45
CA ASN A 44 1.33 -3.43 6.80
C ASN A 44 2.66 -3.72 7.48
N CYS A 45 3.63 -4.29 6.76
CA CYS A 45 4.98 -4.48 7.30
C CYS A 45 5.65 -3.14 7.65
N THR A 46 5.47 -2.12 6.80
CA THR A 46 6.05 -0.80 7.04
C THR A 46 5.38 -0.12 8.23
N LYS A 47 4.04 -0.19 8.33
CA LYS A 47 3.28 0.29 9.50
C LYS A 47 3.69 -0.39 10.79
N TYR A 48 3.91 -1.71 10.73
CA TYR A 48 4.37 -2.49 11.88
C TYR A 48 5.73 -1.98 12.38
N SER A 49 6.69 -1.77 11.48
CA SER A 49 8.01 -1.24 11.85
C SER A 49 7.96 0.17 12.45
N LEU A 50 7.03 1.02 12.00
CA LEU A 50 6.83 2.34 12.62
C LEU A 50 6.22 2.27 14.02
N LYS A 51 5.30 1.32 14.24
CA LYS A 51 4.67 1.10 15.54
C LYS A 51 5.57 0.40 16.56
N ASN A 52 6.57 -0.34 16.08
CA ASN A 52 7.44 -1.15 16.92
C ASN A 52 8.91 -0.84 16.58
N PRO A 53 9.39 0.40 16.84
CA PRO A 53 10.74 0.82 16.46
C PRO A 53 11.84 0.03 17.18
N TYR A 54 11.53 -0.56 18.33
CA TYR A 54 12.46 -1.37 19.13
C TYR A 54 12.41 -2.88 18.81
N ASP A 55 11.59 -3.31 17.84
CA ASP A 55 11.61 -4.70 17.41
C ASP A 55 12.85 -5.00 16.56
N THR A 56 13.80 -5.72 17.15
CA THR A 56 15.10 -6.05 16.55
C THR A 56 15.08 -7.34 15.72
N ARG A 57 13.93 -8.02 15.62
CA ARG A 57 13.85 -9.30 14.90
C ARG A 57 14.19 -9.12 13.43
N ARG A 58 15.16 -9.91 12.95
CA ARG A 58 15.56 -9.96 11.54
C ARG A 58 14.57 -10.79 10.73
N ILE A 59 13.49 -10.16 10.29
CA ILE A 59 12.45 -10.83 9.49
C ILE A 59 12.68 -10.55 8.01
N ASN A 60 12.86 -11.61 7.21
CA ASN A 60 12.87 -11.49 5.75
C ASN A 60 11.45 -11.26 5.22
N ARG A 61 11.00 -9.99 5.26
CA ARG A 61 9.64 -9.58 4.88
C ARG A 61 9.30 -9.88 3.42
N LYS A 62 10.30 -9.89 2.53
CA LYS A 62 10.13 -10.21 1.11
C LYS A 62 9.84 -11.69 0.93
N ASN A 63 10.66 -12.56 1.52
CA ASN A 63 10.43 -14.01 1.47
C ASN A 63 9.10 -14.38 2.13
N GLY A 64 8.76 -13.75 3.25
CA GLY A 64 7.44 -13.91 3.88
C GLY A 64 6.28 -13.55 2.96
N CYS A 65 6.39 -12.44 2.21
CA CYS A 65 5.42 -12.03 1.21
C CYS A 65 5.25 -13.09 0.11
N ILE A 66 6.36 -13.57 -0.45
CA ILE A 66 6.35 -14.56 -1.53
C ILE A 66 5.70 -15.86 -1.06
N LYS A 67 6.10 -16.39 0.11
CA LYS A 67 5.48 -17.59 0.70
C LYS A 67 3.98 -17.42 0.94
N PHE A 68 3.56 -16.23 1.38
CA PHE A 68 2.14 -15.91 1.55
C PHE A 68 1.37 -15.90 0.23
N VAL A 69 1.93 -15.28 -0.80
CA VAL A 69 1.35 -15.29 -2.16
C VAL A 69 1.23 -16.71 -2.69
N LEU A 70 2.28 -17.52 -2.61
CA LEU A 70 2.24 -18.93 -3.06
C LEU A 70 1.14 -19.72 -2.36
N ARG A 71 0.94 -19.50 -1.05
CA ARG A 71 -0.15 -20.12 -0.29
C ARG A 71 -1.54 -19.69 -0.79
N ILE A 72 -1.72 -18.44 -1.20
CA ILE A 72 -3.02 -17.92 -1.68
C ILE A 72 -3.35 -18.46 -3.08
N PHE A 73 -2.37 -18.47 -3.98
CA PHE A 73 -2.61 -18.78 -5.39
C PHE A 73 -2.53 -20.28 -5.72
N LYS A 74 -2.28 -21.14 -4.72
CA LYS A 74 -2.15 -22.62 -4.80
C LYS A 74 -1.11 -23.06 -5.84
N GLU A 75 -0.92 -24.37 -6.02
CA GLU A 75 0.00 -24.95 -7.00
C GLU A 75 -0.36 -24.51 -8.42
N THR A 76 0.17 -23.36 -8.83
CA THR A 76 0.13 -22.89 -10.20
C THR A 76 1.18 -23.65 -10.99
N LYS A 77 0.86 -24.09 -12.22
CA LYS A 77 1.84 -24.70 -13.13
C LYS A 77 3.08 -23.82 -13.40
N ASN A 78 3.00 -22.52 -13.13
CA ASN A 78 4.05 -21.52 -13.36
C ASN A 78 4.51 -20.81 -12.07
N GLU A 79 4.86 -21.57 -11.03
CA GLU A 79 5.32 -21.03 -9.75
C GLU A 79 6.50 -20.04 -9.90
N GLY A 80 7.49 -20.37 -10.74
CA GLY A 80 8.65 -19.50 -10.98
C GLY A 80 8.27 -18.11 -11.51
N ALA A 81 7.29 -18.05 -12.43
CA ALA A 81 6.80 -16.78 -12.95
C ALA A 81 6.07 -15.97 -11.86
N LEU A 82 5.26 -16.64 -11.02
CA LEU A 82 4.57 -16.00 -9.90
C LEU A 82 5.56 -15.43 -8.88
N ILE A 83 6.64 -16.15 -8.56
CA ILE A 83 7.72 -15.67 -7.68
C ILE A 83 8.39 -14.43 -8.29
N GLY A 84 8.73 -14.48 -9.59
CA GLY A 84 9.36 -13.36 -10.29
C GLY A 84 8.52 -12.10 -10.27
N ILE A 85 7.24 -12.19 -10.67
CA ILE A 85 6.31 -11.07 -10.66
C ILE A 85 6.10 -10.54 -9.23
N SER A 86 5.93 -11.44 -8.26
CA SER A 86 5.72 -11.05 -6.86
C SER A 86 6.92 -10.33 -6.26
N SER A 87 8.13 -10.79 -6.59
CA SER A 87 9.39 -10.16 -6.20
C SER A 87 9.50 -8.73 -6.75
N SER A 88 9.22 -8.55 -8.04
CA SER A 88 9.25 -7.25 -8.71
C SER A 88 8.21 -6.27 -8.14
N LEU A 89 6.98 -6.73 -7.91
CA LEU A 89 5.92 -5.92 -7.30
C LEU A 89 6.28 -5.53 -5.85
N TYR A 90 6.87 -6.44 -5.07
CA TYR A 90 7.31 -6.15 -3.72
C TYR A 90 8.36 -5.02 -3.72
N ASP A 91 9.38 -5.12 -4.57
CA ASP A 91 10.44 -4.10 -4.65
C ASP A 91 9.90 -2.75 -5.15
N LYS A 92 8.99 -2.75 -6.14
CA LYS A 92 8.26 -1.55 -6.60
C LYS A 92 7.61 -0.82 -5.42
N TYR A 93 6.79 -1.53 -4.63
CA TYR A 93 6.07 -0.90 -3.51
C TYR A 93 6.99 -0.52 -2.36
N LYS A 94 7.99 -1.36 -2.04
CA LYS A 94 8.98 -1.05 -1.01
C LYS A 94 9.72 0.24 -1.34
N ASN A 95 10.18 0.40 -2.57
CA ASN A 95 10.89 1.59 -3.02
C ASN A 95 9.97 2.82 -3.06
N LEU A 96 8.74 2.67 -3.55
CA LEU A 96 7.73 3.73 -3.51
C LEU A 96 7.52 4.27 -2.09
N TYR A 97 7.31 3.38 -1.11
CA TYR A 97 7.12 3.80 0.27
C TYR A 97 8.40 4.31 0.92
N LYS A 98 9.57 3.71 0.65
CA LYS A 98 10.86 4.24 1.10
C LYS A 98 11.04 5.70 0.69
N SER A 99 10.78 6.02 -0.58
CA SER A 99 10.87 7.39 -1.09
C SER A 99 9.82 8.31 -0.48
N LYS A 100 8.56 7.86 -0.35
CA LYS A 100 7.51 8.65 0.33
C LYS A 100 7.90 9.00 1.77
N LEU A 101 8.38 8.04 2.56
CA LEU A 101 8.75 8.27 3.95
C LEU A 101 10.04 9.10 4.10
N ALA A 102 10.97 9.00 3.15
CA ALA A 102 12.14 9.86 3.10
C ALA A 102 11.74 11.34 2.92
N ARG A 103 10.76 11.62 2.05
CA ARG A 103 10.23 12.99 1.85
C ARG A 103 9.62 13.57 3.13
N VAL A 104 8.93 12.76 3.93
CA VAL A 104 8.43 13.20 5.25
C VAL A 104 9.58 13.66 6.15
N LYS A 105 10.65 12.85 6.23
CA LYS A 105 11.83 13.19 7.04
C LYS A 105 12.55 14.45 6.54
N GLN A 106 12.47 14.74 5.25
CA GLN A 106 13.12 15.90 4.62
C GLN A 106 12.27 17.17 4.69
N SER A 107 10.95 17.06 4.82
CA SER A 107 10.02 18.20 4.90
C SER A 107 10.39 19.15 6.03
N SER A 108 10.65 20.41 5.69
CA SER A 108 10.96 21.47 6.66
C SER A 108 9.80 21.68 7.63
N LYS A 109 8.55 21.72 7.14
CA LYS A 109 7.36 21.92 7.99
C LYS A 109 7.18 20.79 9.01
N ILE A 110 7.43 19.54 8.61
CA ILE A 110 7.39 18.39 9.55
C ILE A 110 8.52 18.47 10.58
N LYS A 111 9.73 18.90 10.17
CA LYS A 111 10.84 19.12 11.12
C LYS A 111 10.51 20.22 12.11
N SER A 112 10.00 21.37 11.66
CA SER A 112 9.57 22.45 12.54
C SER A 112 8.47 22.00 13.50
N LEU A 113 7.56 21.13 13.04
CA LEU A 113 6.54 20.55 13.92
C LEU A 113 7.14 19.61 14.98
N GLN A 114 8.16 18.81 14.61
CA GLN A 114 8.91 17.98 15.55
C GLN A 114 9.67 18.82 16.59
N GLU A 115 10.25 19.96 16.20
CA GLU A 115 10.92 20.91 17.10
C GLU A 115 9.93 21.58 18.06
N LYS A 116 8.71 21.89 17.59
CA LYS A 116 7.64 22.47 18.41
C LYS A 116 7.08 21.51 19.46
N TYR A 117 7.11 20.20 19.16
CA TYR A 117 6.60 19.15 20.04
C TYR A 117 7.67 18.06 20.26
N PRO A 118 8.76 18.37 20.99
CA PRO A 118 9.93 17.50 21.10
C PRO A 118 9.64 16.17 21.81
N ASP A 119 8.66 16.15 22.71
CA ASP A 119 8.27 14.94 23.47
C ASP A 119 7.46 13.94 22.64
N LEU A 120 7.05 14.31 21.43
CA LEU A 120 6.25 13.47 20.53
C LEU A 120 7.09 12.99 19.34
N ASP A 121 6.91 11.74 18.91
CA ASP A 121 7.50 11.24 17.66
C ASP A 121 6.64 11.65 16.44
N ILE A 122 6.66 12.95 16.14
CA ILE A 122 5.89 13.57 15.05
C ILE A 122 6.24 12.93 13.71
N ILE A 123 7.54 12.71 13.47
CA ILE A 123 8.02 12.18 12.19
C ILE A 123 7.43 10.79 11.93
N ASN A 124 7.51 9.85 12.89
CA ASN A 124 6.97 8.51 12.65
C ASN A 124 5.45 8.47 12.69
N ALA A 125 4.79 9.31 13.50
CA ALA A 125 3.35 9.46 13.48
C ALA A 125 2.84 9.93 12.11
N TYR A 126 3.47 10.95 11.51
CA TYR A 126 3.08 11.45 10.20
C TYR A 126 3.33 10.43 9.08
N LYS A 127 4.48 9.74 9.12
CA LYS A 127 4.76 8.60 8.22
C LYS A 127 3.64 7.55 8.27
N TYR A 128 3.14 7.24 9.47
CA TYR A 128 2.06 6.28 9.67
C TYR A 128 0.73 6.78 9.07
N ALA A 129 0.43 8.08 9.20
CA ALA A 129 -0.75 8.70 8.61
C ALA A 129 -0.73 8.63 7.07
N ILE A 130 0.42 8.91 6.44
CA ILE A 130 0.60 8.76 4.99
C ILE A 130 0.39 7.31 4.54
N LEU A 131 0.94 6.32 5.26
CA LEU A 131 0.74 4.90 4.94
C LEU A 131 -0.72 4.46 5.12
N SER A 132 -1.49 5.18 5.92
CA SER A 132 -2.91 4.94 6.15
C SER A 132 -3.81 5.68 5.17
N ASN A 133 -3.21 6.39 4.20
CA ASN A 133 -3.90 7.22 3.23
C ASN A 133 -4.83 8.25 3.92
N LYS A 134 -4.40 8.76 5.08
CA LYS A 134 -5.12 9.75 5.89
C LYS A 134 -4.57 11.16 5.75
N CYS A 135 -3.32 11.29 5.30
CA CYS A 135 -2.65 12.55 5.02
C CYS A 135 -1.81 12.40 3.74
N ALA A 136 -1.58 13.49 3.03
CA ALA A 136 -0.52 13.64 2.03
C ALA A 136 0.52 14.68 2.53
N LEU A 137 1.52 15.03 1.71
CA LEU A 137 2.47 16.11 2.04
C LEU A 137 1.96 17.46 1.53
N LEU A 138 0.68 17.75 1.76
CA LEU A 138 0.07 19.03 1.48
C LEU A 138 0.11 19.92 2.72
N ASN A 139 0.12 21.23 2.53
CA ASN A 139 0.20 22.17 3.66
C ASN A 139 -1.00 22.05 4.61
N GLU A 140 -2.19 21.87 4.05
CA GLU A 140 -3.46 21.65 4.76
C GLU A 140 -3.40 20.39 5.63
N ASP A 141 -2.97 19.25 5.06
CA ASP A 141 -2.83 18.00 5.80
C ASP A 141 -1.87 18.11 7.00
N ILE A 142 -0.81 18.92 6.87
CA ILE A 142 0.16 19.14 7.96
C ILE A 142 -0.44 20.04 9.05
N GLU A 143 -1.22 21.05 8.67
CA GLU A 143 -1.92 21.94 9.60
C GLU A 143 -3.01 21.20 10.37
N ASP A 144 -3.80 20.38 9.68
CA ASP A 144 -4.80 19.52 10.31
C ASP A 144 -4.15 18.56 11.31
N PHE A 145 -3.01 17.97 10.95
CA PHE A 145 -2.26 17.11 11.84
C PHE A 145 -1.74 17.85 13.08
N GLU A 146 -1.23 19.08 12.92
CA GLU A 146 -0.83 19.93 14.05
C GLU A 146 -2.02 20.27 14.95
N ASN A 147 -3.18 20.57 14.38
CA ASN A 147 -4.39 20.86 15.15
C ASN A 147 -4.87 19.66 15.95
N ILE A 148 -4.79 18.44 15.39
CA ILE A 148 -5.05 17.20 16.12
C ILE A 148 -4.13 17.06 17.34
N ILE A 149 -2.82 17.34 17.18
CA ILE A 149 -1.87 17.31 18.30
C ILE A 149 -2.25 18.32 19.39
N LYS A 150 -2.57 19.57 19.01
CA LYS A 150 -2.98 20.62 19.96
C LYS A 150 -4.20 20.19 20.78
N ILE A 151 -5.22 19.64 20.13
CA ILE A 151 -6.43 19.17 20.80
C ILE A 151 -6.09 18.06 21.81
N LEU A 152 -5.27 17.08 21.41
CA LEU A 152 -4.86 15.98 22.29
C LEU A 152 -4.09 16.48 23.52
N LEU A 153 -3.17 17.43 23.35
CA LEU A 153 -2.38 17.99 24.45
C LEU A 153 -3.22 18.87 25.40
N GLN A 154 -4.15 19.67 24.86
CA GLN A 154 -5.08 20.46 25.67
C GLN A 154 -5.98 19.58 26.54
N LEU A 155 -6.55 18.51 25.97
CA LEU A 155 -7.40 17.57 26.69
C LEU A 155 -6.64 16.82 27.79
N ASN A 156 -5.38 16.45 27.55
CA ASN A 156 -4.55 15.80 28.56
C ASN A 156 -4.22 16.76 29.72
N THR A 157 -3.97 18.03 29.43
CA THR A 157 -3.70 19.06 30.46
C THR A 157 -4.92 19.32 31.33
N ALA A 158 -6.12 19.35 30.74
CA ALA A 158 -7.38 19.53 31.49
C ALA A 158 -7.66 18.34 32.44
N LYS A 159 -7.41 17.10 32.00
CA LYS A 159 -7.60 15.90 32.84
C LYS A 159 -6.64 15.84 34.03
N ASN A 160 -5.38 16.24 33.84
CA ASN A 160 -4.40 16.23 34.93
C ASN A 160 -4.67 17.30 36.01
N LYS A 161 -5.40 18.37 35.68
CA LYS A 161 -5.82 19.40 36.66
C LYS A 161 -7.05 19.01 37.50
N GLN A 162 -7.74 17.94 37.12
CA GLN A 162 -8.94 17.43 37.83
C GLN A 162 -8.64 16.25 38.76
N LYS A 163 -7.38 15.81 38.82
CA LYS A 163 -6.86 14.81 39.77
C LYS A 163 -6.11 15.50 40.89
#